data_AF-T0RT55-F1
#
_entry.id   AF-T0RT55-F1
#
_cell.length_a   1.000
_cell.length_b   1.000
_cell.length_c   1.000
_cell.angle_alpha   90.00
_cell.angle_beta   90.00
_cell.angle_gamma   90.00
#
_symmetry.space_group_name_H-M   'P 1'
#
loop_
_entity.id
_entity.type
_entity.pdbx_description
1 polymer ?
#
loop_
_entity_poly.entity_id
_entity_poly.type
_entity_poly.pdbx_seq_one_letter_code
_entity_poly.pdbx_strand_id
1 'polypeptide(L)'
;MYASWVVGIALSLAASLFGTVGKVLMKLAHIHDGSFLLLGSATFCVLVLNPVFDAWSFAFAAQSVLAPMAGFSVVWNIVLAPYILKETLSPQVLHGSLLIIIGCGIVGLSGSHISPTHTPEELFSLFSELPFIVYAVISIVLMIMLAYVIQTYPTHSSWRRFAFGALSGLIGGNLFFTKTAVELIGKGSEIWACTETYFIVLFALGCPALGIYVLNLGLKEYDALHIVAIYESFLILCGSISGVIFFHEDEGMQEWWQQVLYPISIVTTIAGVVVLSKQSSPDSPIGEKAPLMHSAKPVKLVVQSV
;
A
#
# COMPACT_ATOMS: atom_id res chain seq x y z
N MET A 1 18.63 -7.33 22.16
CA MET A 1 17.29 -7.46 21.54
C MET A 1 16.50 -6.14 21.55
N TYR A 2 17.09 -4.99 21.96
CA TYR A 2 16.39 -3.76 22.36
C TYR A 2 15.95 -2.79 21.23
N ALA A 3 15.99 -3.16 19.95
CA ALA A 3 15.61 -2.25 18.86
C ALA A 3 15.11 -2.97 17.60
N SER A 4 14.51 -4.16 17.72
CA SER A 4 13.98 -4.91 16.56
C SER A 4 12.99 -4.06 15.75
N TRP A 5 12.12 -3.31 16.42
CA TRP A 5 11.15 -2.43 15.76
C TRP A 5 11.81 -1.37 14.85
N VAL A 6 12.99 -0.84 15.21
CA VAL A 6 13.74 0.10 14.38
C VAL A 6 14.22 -0.57 13.10
N VAL A 7 14.63 -1.85 13.20
CA VAL A 7 14.99 -2.65 12.02
C VAL A 7 13.78 -2.85 11.12
N GLY A 8 12.59 -3.12 11.69
CA GLY A 8 11.35 -3.21 10.91
C GLY A 8 11.03 -1.91 10.17
N ILE A 9 11.09 -0.76 10.85
CA ILE A 9 10.89 0.55 10.21
C ILE A 9 11.94 0.79 9.11
N ALA A 10 13.21 0.50 9.38
CA ALA A 10 14.28 0.67 8.39
C ALA A 10 14.06 -0.22 7.15
N LEU A 11 13.61 -1.47 7.34
CA LEU A 11 13.27 -2.39 6.24
C LEU A 11 12.08 -1.87 5.41
N SER A 12 11.03 -1.35 6.05
CA SER A 12 9.88 -0.76 5.34
C SER A 12 10.25 0.53 4.60
N LEU A 13 11.11 1.36 5.17
CA LEU A 13 11.66 2.53 4.49
C LEU A 13 12.55 2.12 3.29
N ALA A 14 13.32 1.05 3.42
CA ALA A 14 14.10 0.50 2.31
C ALA A 14 13.20 -0.11 1.22
N ALA A 15 12.13 -0.81 1.60
CA ALA A 15 11.13 -1.34 0.68
C ALA A 15 10.51 -0.21 -0.16
N SER A 16 9.99 0.82 0.50
CA SER A 16 9.41 1.99 -0.17
C SER A 16 10.42 2.72 -1.06
N LEU A 17 11.70 2.79 -0.66
CA LEU A 17 12.77 3.32 -1.50
C LEU A 17 12.95 2.50 -2.78
N PHE A 18 13.07 1.16 -2.68
CA PHE A 18 13.17 0.29 -3.84
C PHE A 18 11.94 0.40 -4.75
N GLY A 19 10.75 0.51 -4.16
CA GLY A 19 9.51 0.76 -4.90
C GLY A 19 9.58 2.05 -5.70
N THR A 20 10.03 3.14 -5.08
CA THR A 20 10.15 4.45 -5.74
C THR A 20 11.26 4.48 -6.79
N VAL A 21 12.44 3.95 -6.48
CA VAL A 21 13.55 3.82 -7.45
C VAL A 21 13.08 3.03 -8.67
N GLY A 22 12.37 1.92 -8.45
CA GLY A 22 11.79 1.13 -9.52
C GLY A 22 10.81 1.93 -10.39
N LYS A 23 9.87 2.67 -9.78
CA LYS A 23 8.94 3.55 -10.52
C LYS A 23 9.66 4.63 -11.32
N VAL A 24 10.69 5.25 -10.75
CA VAL A 24 11.55 6.25 -11.40
C VAL A 24 12.30 5.65 -12.59
N LEU A 25 12.88 4.46 -12.43
CA LEU A 25 13.57 3.74 -13.51
C LEU A 25 12.60 3.32 -14.61
N MET A 26 11.38 2.89 -14.30
CA MET A 26 10.35 2.60 -15.32
C MET A 26 10.05 3.85 -16.15
N LYS A 27 9.91 5.01 -15.51
CA LYS A 27 9.68 6.29 -16.20
C LYS A 27 10.88 6.65 -17.09
N LEU A 28 12.10 6.45 -16.61
CA LEU A 28 13.32 6.70 -17.39
C LEU A 28 13.44 5.74 -18.59
N ALA A 29 13.09 4.46 -18.42
CA ALA A 29 13.11 3.46 -19.49
C ALA A 29 12.14 3.83 -20.61
N HIS A 30 10.98 4.38 -20.28
CA HIS A 30 10.02 4.90 -21.27
C HIS A 30 10.54 6.12 -22.04
N ILE A 31 11.33 6.98 -21.40
CA ILE A 31 11.93 8.16 -22.06
C ILE A 31 13.06 7.74 -23.03
N HIS A 32 13.83 6.71 -22.67
CA HIS A 32 14.97 6.23 -23.44
C HIS A 32 14.64 5.05 -24.38
N ASP A 33 13.43 5.00 -24.94
CA ASP A 33 12.98 3.97 -25.90
C ASP A 33 13.25 2.51 -25.46
N GLY A 34 12.92 2.20 -24.21
CA GLY A 34 12.72 0.81 -23.78
C GLY A 34 14.00 -0.01 -23.60
N SER A 35 15.07 0.59 -23.08
CA SER A 35 16.27 -0.16 -22.67
C SER A 35 15.87 -1.35 -21.77
N PHE A 36 16.06 -2.57 -22.29
CA PHE A 36 15.64 -3.80 -21.63
C PHE A 36 16.30 -3.97 -20.26
N LEU A 37 17.56 -3.56 -20.12
CA LEU A 37 18.28 -3.61 -18.85
C LEU A 37 17.67 -2.66 -17.81
N LEU A 38 17.25 -1.48 -18.25
CA LEU A 38 16.66 -0.46 -17.40
C LEU A 38 15.26 -0.90 -16.95
N LEU A 39 14.44 -1.42 -17.86
CA LEU A 39 13.15 -2.02 -17.53
C LEU A 39 13.29 -3.23 -16.61
N GLY A 40 14.22 -4.15 -16.90
CA GLY A 40 14.48 -5.32 -16.07
C GLY A 40 14.91 -4.96 -14.65
N SER A 41 15.79 -3.97 -14.50
CA SER A 41 16.19 -3.45 -13.18
C SER A 41 15.03 -2.80 -12.43
N ALA A 42 14.17 -2.07 -13.14
CA ALA A 42 13.00 -1.41 -12.57
C ALA A 42 11.97 -2.44 -12.07
N THR A 43 11.65 -3.44 -12.89
CA THR A 43 10.76 -4.55 -12.53
C THR A 43 11.31 -5.34 -11.35
N PHE A 44 12.61 -5.61 -11.29
CA PHE A 44 13.23 -6.29 -10.16
C PHE A 44 13.07 -5.49 -8.85
N CYS A 45 13.28 -4.16 -8.91
CA CYS A 45 13.10 -3.31 -7.73
C CYS A 45 11.64 -3.30 -7.23
N VAL A 46 10.66 -3.16 -8.14
CA VAL A 46 9.24 -3.06 -7.77
C VAL A 46 8.63 -4.40 -7.37
N LEU A 47 8.94 -5.49 -8.08
CA LEU A 47 8.27 -6.78 -7.89
C LEU A 47 9.03 -7.74 -6.97
N VAL A 48 10.32 -7.54 -6.75
CA VAL A 48 11.14 -8.42 -5.89
C VAL A 48 11.57 -7.66 -4.64
N LEU A 49 12.41 -6.63 -4.80
CA LEU A 49 13.02 -5.98 -3.64
C LEU A 49 11.98 -5.31 -2.74
N ASN A 50 11.05 -4.54 -3.31
CA ASN A 50 10.03 -3.86 -2.52
C ASN A 50 9.15 -4.84 -1.71
N PRO A 51 8.44 -5.82 -2.31
CA PRO A 51 7.61 -6.76 -1.54
C PRO A 51 8.40 -7.63 -0.56
N VAL A 52 9.64 -8.02 -0.90
CA VAL A 52 10.48 -8.86 0.00
C VAL A 52 10.88 -8.07 1.24
N PHE A 53 11.36 -6.83 1.07
CA PHE A 53 11.73 -6.00 2.22
C PHE A 53 10.51 -5.58 3.04
N ASP A 54 9.39 -5.30 2.37
CA ASP A 54 8.13 -4.95 3.04
C ASP A 54 7.61 -6.13 3.87
N ALA A 55 7.54 -7.32 3.27
CA ALA A 55 7.18 -8.54 4.00
C ALA A 55 8.12 -8.81 5.18
N TRP A 56 9.43 -8.67 4.96
CA TRP A 56 10.42 -8.89 6.01
C TRP A 56 10.31 -7.90 7.17
N SER A 57 9.83 -6.68 6.92
CA SER A 57 9.62 -5.68 7.97
C SER A 57 8.60 -6.13 9.03
N PHE A 58 7.57 -6.89 8.62
CA PHE A 58 6.55 -7.42 9.53
C PHE A 58 7.11 -8.42 10.54
N ALA A 59 8.28 -9.03 10.29
CA ALA A 59 8.93 -9.91 11.26
C ALA A 59 9.49 -9.14 12.47
N PHE A 60 9.58 -7.81 12.40
CA PHE A 60 10.30 -7.00 13.39
C PHE A 60 9.51 -5.83 13.96
N ALA A 61 8.46 -5.36 13.28
CA ALA A 61 7.65 -4.23 13.72
C ALA A 61 6.15 -4.49 13.59
N ALA A 62 5.39 -3.79 14.43
CA ALA A 62 3.93 -3.81 14.43
C ALA A 62 3.36 -3.33 13.10
N GLN A 63 2.29 -3.99 12.63
CA GLN A 63 1.62 -3.63 11.38
C GLN A 63 1.01 -2.23 11.46
N SER A 64 0.46 -1.87 12.63
CA SER A 64 -0.05 -0.52 12.93
C SER A 64 0.97 0.58 12.69
N VAL A 65 2.25 0.32 12.98
CA VAL A 65 3.35 1.26 12.78
C VAL A 65 3.80 1.30 11.32
N LEU A 66 3.79 0.14 10.67
CA LEU A 66 4.28 -0.01 9.29
C LEU A 66 3.28 0.48 8.24
N ALA A 67 1.96 0.37 8.48
CA ALA A 67 0.95 0.77 7.49
C ALA A 67 1.09 2.23 7.02
N PRO A 68 1.29 3.23 7.91
CA PRO A 68 1.56 4.62 7.50
C PRO A 68 2.88 4.82 6.74
N MET A 69 3.87 3.93 6.93
CA MET A 69 5.18 4.01 6.26
C MET A 69 5.10 3.73 4.77
N ALA A 70 4.04 3.06 4.29
CA ALA A 70 3.79 2.87 2.86
C ALA A 70 3.70 4.22 2.10
N GLY A 71 3.16 5.26 2.77
CA GLY A 71 3.07 6.61 2.22
C GLY A 71 4.42 7.30 2.00
N PHE A 72 5.50 6.79 2.61
CA PHE A 72 6.85 7.37 2.52
C PHE A 72 7.46 7.24 1.11
N SER A 73 6.90 6.38 0.25
CA SER A 73 7.27 6.28 -1.16
C SER A 73 7.22 7.64 -1.89
N VAL A 74 6.30 8.53 -1.51
CA VAL A 74 6.19 9.89 -2.07
C VAL A 74 7.35 10.77 -1.63
N VAL A 75 7.80 10.64 -0.37
CA VAL A 75 8.96 11.37 0.16
C VAL A 75 10.21 10.97 -0.62
N TRP A 76 10.41 9.68 -0.86
CA TRP A 76 11.50 9.21 -1.70
C TRP A 76 11.43 9.78 -3.12
N ASN A 77 10.22 9.95 -3.66
CA ASN A 77 10.05 10.49 -5.00
C ASN A 77 10.48 11.96 -5.08
N ILE A 78 10.18 12.74 -4.04
CA ILE A 78 10.66 14.13 -3.91
C ILE A 78 12.18 14.20 -3.87
N VAL A 79 12.81 13.27 -3.14
CA VAL A 79 14.28 13.24 -3.06
C VAL A 79 14.88 12.84 -4.39
N LEU A 80 14.34 11.83 -5.08
CA LEU A 80 14.95 11.24 -6.26
C LEU A 80 14.62 11.96 -7.57
N ALA A 81 13.39 12.46 -7.75
CA ALA A 81 12.92 13.03 -9.02
C ALA A 81 13.73 14.24 -9.49
N PRO A 82 14.15 15.20 -8.64
CA PRO A 82 14.97 16.33 -9.08
C PRO A 82 16.36 15.93 -9.57
N TYR A 83 16.98 14.91 -8.96
CA TYR A 83 18.33 14.48 -9.37
C TYR A 83 18.30 13.59 -10.61
N ILE A 84 17.32 12.67 -10.69
CA ILE A 84 17.27 11.65 -11.76
C ILE A 84 16.51 12.17 -12.98
N LEU A 85 15.37 12.83 -12.78
CA LEU A 85 14.50 13.31 -13.86
C LEU A 85 14.66 14.81 -14.15
N LYS A 86 15.37 15.56 -13.29
CA LYS A 86 15.52 17.03 -13.40
C LYS A 86 14.19 17.78 -13.38
N GLU A 87 13.21 17.24 -12.65
CA GLU A 87 11.87 17.83 -12.50
C GLU A 87 11.84 18.90 -11.40
N THR A 88 11.02 19.94 -11.61
CA THR A 88 10.76 20.97 -10.59
C THR A 88 9.60 20.54 -9.69
N LEU A 89 9.82 20.60 -8.37
CA LEU A 89 8.82 20.20 -7.38
C LEU A 89 7.79 21.32 -7.13
N SER A 90 6.51 20.96 -7.15
CA SER A 90 5.43 21.88 -6.76
C SER A 90 5.42 22.11 -5.25
N PRO A 91 5.12 23.32 -4.76
CA PRO A 91 4.93 23.58 -3.34
C PRO A 91 3.90 22.64 -2.69
N GLN A 92 2.86 22.21 -3.40
CA GLN A 92 1.85 21.29 -2.87
C GLN A 92 2.46 19.91 -2.53
N VAL A 93 3.38 19.44 -3.38
CA VAL A 93 4.10 18.18 -3.17
C VAL A 93 4.98 18.25 -1.92
N LEU A 94 5.61 19.40 -1.69
CA LEU A 94 6.38 19.65 -0.47
C LEU A 94 5.50 19.64 0.79
N HIS A 95 4.38 20.37 0.79
CA HIS A 95 3.47 20.41 1.94
C HIS A 95 2.87 19.03 2.27
N GLY A 96 2.42 18.30 1.24
CA GLY A 96 1.86 16.96 1.42
C GLY A 96 2.88 15.97 1.98
N SER A 97 4.11 15.98 1.48
CA SER A 97 5.16 15.12 2.00
C SER A 97 5.64 15.50 3.40
N LEU A 98 5.66 16.79 3.74
CA LEU A 98 5.93 17.22 5.12
C LEU A 98 4.89 16.65 6.09
N LEU A 99 3.60 16.66 5.72
CA LEU A 99 2.54 16.05 6.52
C LEU A 99 2.73 14.54 6.67
N ILE A 100 3.12 13.83 5.60
CA ILE A 100 3.44 12.39 5.69
C ILE A 100 4.61 12.14 6.64
N ILE A 101 5.70 12.91 6.53
CA ILE A 101 6.87 12.77 7.41
C ILE A 101 6.48 13.00 8.88
N ILE A 102 5.69 14.04 9.15
CA ILE A 102 5.19 14.33 10.51
C ILE A 102 4.30 13.19 11.00
N GLY A 103 3.37 12.72 10.17
CA GLY A 103 2.49 11.60 10.47
C GLY A 103 3.27 10.33 10.84
N CYS A 104 4.15 9.88 9.95
CA CYS A 104 5.04 8.72 10.18
C CYS A 104 5.93 8.91 11.41
N GLY A 105 6.47 10.10 11.65
CA GLY A 105 7.26 10.41 12.83
C GLY A 105 6.45 10.24 14.12
N ILE A 106 5.22 10.75 14.16
CA ILE A 106 4.33 10.58 15.32
C ILE A 106 3.95 9.10 15.48
N VAL A 107 3.58 8.39 14.40
CA VAL A 107 3.30 6.94 14.42
C VAL A 107 4.46 6.16 15.06
N GLY A 108 5.70 6.45 14.66
CA GLY A 108 6.89 5.78 15.20
C GLY A 108 7.20 6.14 16.65
N LEU A 109 6.64 7.22 17.20
CA LEU A 109 6.76 7.56 18.62
C LEU A 109 5.62 6.97 19.45
N SER A 110 4.39 7.01 18.92
CA SER A 110 3.18 6.63 19.65
C SER A 110 2.73 5.19 19.46
N GLY A 111 3.17 4.54 18.38
CA GLY A 111 2.71 3.21 18.02
C GLY A 111 3.30 2.09 18.87
N SER A 112 2.81 0.88 18.61
CA SER A 112 3.23 -0.30 19.36
C SER A 112 4.65 -0.73 19.01
N HIS A 113 5.49 -0.83 20.04
CA HIS A 113 6.87 -1.33 19.92
C HIS A 113 7.03 -2.76 20.43
N ILE A 114 5.92 -3.41 20.78
CA ILE A 114 5.87 -4.79 21.21
C ILE A 114 5.61 -5.63 19.95
N SER A 115 6.47 -6.61 19.71
CA SER A 115 6.25 -7.63 18.69
C SER A 115 6.29 -8.98 19.40
N PRO A 116 5.15 -9.43 19.96
CA PRO A 116 5.07 -10.73 20.60
C PRO A 116 5.41 -11.80 19.57
N THR A 117 6.27 -12.74 19.92
CA THR A 117 6.53 -13.89 19.06
C THR A 117 5.41 -14.90 19.26
N HIS A 118 4.37 -14.86 18.43
CA HIS A 118 3.26 -15.79 18.52
C HIS A 118 3.68 -17.22 18.16
N THR A 119 3.08 -18.22 18.79
CA THR A 119 3.14 -19.60 18.29
C THR A 119 2.19 -19.77 17.09
N PRO A 120 2.38 -20.78 16.23
CA PRO A 120 1.46 -21.03 15.12
C PRO A 120 0.00 -21.21 15.56
N GLU A 121 -0.21 -21.87 16.70
CA GLU A 121 -1.53 -22.12 17.28
C GLU A 121 -2.20 -20.81 17.75
N GLU A 122 -1.43 -19.92 18.38
CA GLU A 122 -1.88 -18.58 18.75
C GLU A 122 -2.30 -17.78 17.50
N LEU A 123 -1.48 -17.78 16.44
CA LEU A 123 -1.80 -17.08 15.18
C LEU A 123 -3.12 -17.57 14.56
N PHE A 124 -3.39 -18.87 14.61
CA PHE A 124 -4.67 -19.41 14.12
C PHE A 124 -5.84 -19.04 15.04
N SER A 125 -5.61 -18.99 16.35
CA SER A 125 -6.64 -18.62 17.32
C SER A 125 -7.11 -17.17 17.16
N LEU A 126 -6.23 -16.25 16.75
CA LEU A 126 -6.57 -14.84 16.47
C LEU A 126 -7.69 -14.70 15.43
N PHE A 127 -7.76 -15.61 14.44
CA PHE A 127 -8.85 -15.61 13.44
C PHE A 127 -10.22 -15.99 14.03
N SER A 128 -10.25 -16.65 15.18
CA SER A 128 -11.47 -17.09 15.86
C SER A 128 -11.92 -16.11 16.95
N GLU A 129 -11.15 -15.07 17.22
CA GLU A 129 -11.48 -14.12 18.26
C GLU A 129 -12.59 -13.16 17.85
N LEU A 130 -13.42 -12.80 18.82
CA LEU A 130 -14.59 -11.94 18.61
C LEU A 130 -14.23 -10.56 18.00
N PRO A 131 -13.19 -9.83 18.45
CA PRO A 131 -12.83 -8.54 17.87
C PRO A 131 -12.51 -8.63 16.38
N PHE A 132 -11.76 -9.66 15.98
CA PHE A 132 -11.44 -9.88 14.57
C PHE A 132 -12.67 -10.28 13.75
N ILE A 133 -13.53 -11.18 14.27
CA ILE A 133 -14.77 -11.56 13.57
C ILE A 133 -15.65 -10.33 13.30
N VAL A 134 -15.79 -9.44 14.29
CA VAL A 134 -16.54 -8.19 14.13
C VAL A 134 -15.91 -7.31 13.04
N TYR A 135 -14.59 -7.13 13.06
CA TYR A 135 -13.86 -6.39 12.03
C TYR A 135 -14.04 -7.00 10.63
N ALA A 136 -13.92 -8.32 10.51
CA ALA A 136 -14.06 -9.05 9.25
C ALA A 136 -15.46 -8.89 8.66
N VAL A 137 -16.51 -9.03 9.49
CA VAL A 137 -17.91 -8.84 9.06
C VAL A 137 -18.14 -7.40 8.59
N ILE A 138 -17.69 -6.40 9.34
CA ILE A 138 -17.81 -4.97 8.96
C ILE A 138 -17.09 -4.73 7.63
N SER A 139 -15.87 -5.26 7.48
CA SER A 139 -15.07 -5.10 6.27
C SER A 139 -15.73 -5.75 5.05
N ILE A 140 -16.29 -6.95 5.20
CA ILE A 140 -17.03 -7.65 4.13
C ILE A 140 -18.28 -6.87 3.73
N VAL A 141 -19.08 -6.41 4.71
CA VAL A 141 -20.27 -5.60 4.44
C VAL A 141 -19.89 -4.32 3.70
N LEU A 142 -18.83 -3.63 4.13
CA LEU A 142 -18.35 -2.42 3.47
C LEU A 142 -17.86 -2.71 2.04
N MET A 143 -17.13 -3.81 1.81
CA MET A 143 -16.73 -4.22 0.46
C MET A 143 -17.92 -4.47 -0.46
N ILE A 144 -18.96 -5.17 0.03
CA ILE A 144 -20.20 -5.42 -0.73
C ILE A 144 -20.91 -4.10 -1.04
N MET A 145 -21.02 -3.19 -0.07
CA MET A 145 -21.64 -1.88 -0.26
C MET A 145 -20.89 -1.03 -1.30
N LEU A 146 -19.56 -1.00 -1.24
CA LEU A 146 -18.74 -0.28 -2.22
C LEU A 146 -18.84 -0.90 -3.61
N ALA A 147 -18.84 -2.24 -3.72
CA ALA A 147 -19.07 -2.94 -4.98
C ALA A 147 -20.45 -2.64 -5.57
N TYR A 148 -21.48 -2.56 -4.73
CA TYR A 148 -22.83 -2.16 -5.14
C TYR A 148 -22.88 -0.72 -5.66
N VAL A 149 -22.18 0.22 -5.00
CA VAL A 149 -22.04 1.60 -5.47
C VAL A 149 -21.36 1.66 -6.84
N ILE A 150 -20.31 0.86 -7.05
CA ILE A 150 -19.61 0.79 -8.35
C ILE A 150 -20.54 0.33 -9.48
N GLN A 151 -21.38 -0.67 -9.22
CA GLN A 151 -22.30 -1.23 -10.22
C GLN A 151 -23.51 -0.33 -10.48
N THR A 152 -23.98 0.41 -9.47
CA THR A 152 -25.23 1.15 -9.54
C THR A 152 -25.04 2.58 -10.07
N TYR A 153 -23.95 3.25 -9.70
CA TYR A 153 -23.74 4.64 -10.09
C TYR A 153 -23.07 4.75 -11.48
N PRO A 154 -23.43 5.77 -12.28
CA PRO A 154 -22.83 5.99 -13.60
C PRO A 154 -21.38 6.46 -13.48
N THR A 155 -20.61 6.32 -14.57
CA THR A 155 -19.17 6.64 -14.66
C THR A 155 -18.83 8.11 -14.35
N HIS A 156 -19.76 9.04 -14.49
CA HIS A 156 -19.52 10.45 -14.13
C HIS A 156 -19.70 10.75 -12.64
N SER A 157 -20.16 9.78 -11.83
CA SER A 157 -20.44 9.98 -10.41
C SER A 157 -19.15 10.01 -9.58
N SER A 158 -18.99 11.04 -8.74
CA SER A 158 -17.89 11.12 -7.77
C SER A 158 -17.94 9.98 -6.73
N TRP A 159 -19.13 9.45 -6.43
CA TRP A 159 -19.29 8.32 -5.50
C TRP A 159 -18.73 7.02 -6.06
N ARG A 160 -18.85 6.78 -7.36
CA ARG A 160 -18.25 5.61 -8.01
C ARG A 160 -16.73 5.69 -8.00
N ARG A 161 -16.17 6.86 -8.30
CA ARG A 161 -14.72 7.12 -8.17
C ARG A 161 -14.21 6.82 -6.77
N PHE A 162 -14.91 7.34 -5.76
CA PHE A 162 -14.58 7.08 -4.36
C PHE A 162 -14.66 5.59 -4.04
N ALA A 163 -15.72 4.91 -4.50
CA ALA A 163 -15.92 3.50 -4.22
C ALA A 163 -14.84 2.60 -4.83
N PHE A 164 -14.34 2.89 -6.04
CA PHE A 164 -13.20 2.14 -6.59
C PHE A 164 -11.92 2.29 -5.75
N GLY A 165 -11.57 3.52 -5.36
CA GLY A 165 -10.41 3.77 -4.51
C GLY A 165 -10.57 3.12 -3.13
N ALA A 166 -11.74 3.28 -2.50
CA ALA A 166 -12.03 2.73 -1.20
C ALA A 166 -12.04 1.19 -1.21
N LEU A 167 -12.66 0.57 -2.21
CA LEU A 167 -12.74 -0.89 -2.33
C LEU A 167 -11.37 -1.51 -2.57
N SER A 168 -10.56 -0.92 -3.46
CA SER A 168 -9.19 -1.38 -3.71
C SER A 168 -8.33 -1.27 -2.46
N GLY A 169 -8.42 -0.17 -1.71
CA GLY A 169 -7.67 0.04 -0.47
C GLY A 169 -8.14 -0.86 0.66
N LEU A 170 -9.45 -1.13 0.75
CA LEU A 170 -10.02 -2.04 1.75
C LEU A 170 -9.65 -3.50 1.48
N ILE A 171 -9.64 -3.95 0.22
CA ILE A 171 -9.19 -5.30 -0.15
C ILE A 171 -7.68 -5.43 0.09
N GLY A 172 -6.89 -4.49 -0.40
CA GLY A 172 -5.43 -4.51 -0.29
C GLY A 172 -4.90 -4.27 1.12
N GLY A 173 -5.65 -3.52 1.95
CA GLY A 173 -5.29 -3.16 3.32
C GLY A 173 -5.44 -4.27 4.36
N ASN A 174 -5.86 -5.48 3.95
CA ASN A 174 -5.89 -6.67 4.82
C ASN A 174 -4.48 -7.27 5.02
N LEU A 175 -3.53 -6.42 5.44
CA LEU A 175 -2.10 -6.74 5.58
C LEU A 175 -1.83 -7.78 6.66
N PHE A 176 -2.82 -8.06 7.53
CA PHE A 176 -2.70 -9.08 8.57
C PHE A 176 -2.42 -10.47 8.01
N PHE A 177 -2.92 -10.81 6.81
CA PHE A 177 -2.54 -12.06 6.15
C PHE A 177 -1.04 -12.10 5.82
N THR A 178 -0.49 -11.00 5.32
CA THR A 178 0.94 -10.90 4.99
C THR A 178 1.81 -11.01 6.24
N LYS A 179 1.47 -10.27 7.30
CA LYS A 179 2.19 -10.36 8.58
C LYS A 179 2.12 -11.77 9.17
N THR A 180 0.93 -12.38 9.22
CA THR A 180 0.77 -13.76 9.73
C THR A 180 1.54 -14.77 8.89
N ALA A 181 1.53 -14.64 7.56
CA ALA A 181 2.32 -15.52 6.68
C ALA A 181 3.82 -15.43 6.97
N VAL A 182 4.33 -14.21 7.17
CA VAL A 182 5.75 -13.97 7.51
C VAL A 182 6.10 -14.59 8.85
N GLU A 183 5.27 -14.40 9.88
CA GLU A 183 5.49 -14.98 11.20
C GLU A 183 5.47 -16.52 11.15
N LEU A 184 4.52 -17.13 10.44
CA LEU A 184 4.42 -18.58 10.27
C LEU A 184 5.63 -19.17 9.55
N ILE A 185 6.05 -18.56 8.43
CA ILE A 185 7.22 -19.02 7.67
C ILE A 185 8.49 -18.97 8.55
N GLY A 186 8.59 -17.99 9.45
CA GLY A 186 9.68 -17.88 10.41
C GLY A 186 9.76 -19.01 11.44
N LYS A 187 8.70 -19.81 11.63
CA LYS A 187 8.65 -20.90 12.62
C LYS A 187 9.17 -22.25 12.12
N GLY A 188 9.46 -22.40 10.83
CA GLY A 188 10.11 -23.59 10.27
C GLY A 188 9.19 -24.46 9.42
N SER A 189 9.53 -25.75 9.24
CA SER A 189 8.85 -26.61 8.26
C SER A 189 7.52 -27.22 8.73
N GLU A 190 7.29 -27.29 10.05
CA GLU A 190 6.11 -27.97 10.62
C GLU A 190 4.80 -27.25 10.26
N ILE A 191 4.85 -25.93 10.03
CA ILE A 191 3.69 -25.12 9.62
C ILE A 191 3.07 -25.54 8.28
N TRP A 192 3.81 -26.24 7.41
CA TRP A 192 3.31 -26.71 6.12
C TRP A 192 2.43 -27.97 6.23
N ALA A 193 2.36 -28.58 7.40
CA ALA A 193 1.42 -29.68 7.67
C ALA A 193 -0.01 -29.17 7.94
N CYS A 194 -0.16 -27.90 8.36
CA CYS A 194 -1.45 -27.27 8.62
C CYS A 194 -2.08 -26.77 7.31
N THR A 195 -3.38 -27.00 7.13
CA THR A 195 -4.09 -26.59 5.91
C THR A 195 -4.33 -25.07 5.90
N GLU A 196 -4.49 -24.49 7.09
CA GLU A 196 -4.71 -23.08 7.39
C GLU A 196 -3.59 -22.20 6.81
N THR A 197 -2.34 -22.67 6.90
CA THR A 197 -1.15 -21.98 6.37
C THR A 197 -1.29 -21.68 4.89
N TYR A 198 -1.81 -22.61 4.09
CA TYR A 198 -1.96 -22.42 2.64
C TYR A 198 -3.01 -21.35 2.32
N PHE A 199 -4.11 -21.27 3.07
CA PHE A 199 -5.09 -20.21 2.92
C PHE A 199 -4.50 -18.86 3.29
N ILE A 200 -3.74 -18.77 4.38
CA ILE A 200 -3.09 -17.52 4.81
C ILE A 200 -2.11 -17.03 3.75
N VAL A 201 -1.26 -17.90 3.21
CA VAL A 201 -0.32 -17.54 2.14
C VAL A 201 -1.06 -17.13 0.85
N LEU A 202 -2.14 -17.82 0.51
CA LEU A 202 -2.97 -17.46 -0.65
C LEU A 202 -3.56 -16.05 -0.51
N PHE A 203 -4.12 -15.71 0.66
CA PHE A 203 -4.68 -14.37 0.91
C PHE A 203 -3.60 -13.30 1.07
N ALA A 204 -2.44 -13.63 1.64
CA ALA A 204 -1.30 -12.72 1.77
C ALA A 204 -0.82 -12.18 0.41
N LEU A 205 -0.92 -12.98 -0.65
CA LEU A 205 -0.59 -12.57 -2.02
C LEU A 205 -1.83 -12.08 -2.77
N GLY A 206 -2.97 -12.74 -2.55
CA GLY A 206 -4.23 -12.49 -3.25
C GLY A 206 -4.86 -11.14 -2.91
N CYS A 207 -4.89 -10.74 -1.64
CA CYS A 207 -5.49 -9.48 -1.21
C CYS A 207 -4.77 -8.25 -1.81
N PRO A 208 -3.44 -8.09 -1.70
CA PRO A 208 -2.74 -6.99 -2.36
C PRO A 208 -2.90 -7.01 -3.88
N ALA A 209 -2.78 -8.18 -4.52
CA ALA A 209 -2.94 -8.32 -5.96
C ALA A 209 -4.34 -7.94 -6.45
N LEU A 210 -5.38 -8.38 -5.73
CA LEU A 210 -6.78 -8.04 -6.04
C LEU A 210 -7.06 -6.55 -5.77
N GLY A 211 -6.50 -5.98 -4.71
CA GLY A 211 -6.57 -4.55 -4.44
C GLY A 211 -6.02 -3.72 -5.60
N ILE A 212 -4.81 -4.07 -6.09
CA ILE A 212 -4.19 -3.43 -7.25
C ILE A 212 -5.02 -3.65 -8.52
N TYR A 213 -5.57 -4.85 -8.71
CA TYR A 213 -6.46 -5.13 -9.85
C TYR A 213 -7.69 -4.21 -9.86
N VAL A 214 -8.38 -4.06 -8.72
CA VAL A 214 -9.55 -3.17 -8.59
C VAL A 214 -9.15 -1.71 -8.77
N LEU A 215 -7.99 -1.29 -8.25
CA LEU A 215 -7.44 0.04 -8.49
C LEU A 215 -7.24 0.30 -9.98
N ASN A 216 -6.62 -0.65 -10.68
CA ASN A 216 -6.38 -0.58 -12.13
C ASN A 216 -7.68 -0.54 -12.94
N LEU A 217 -8.76 -1.15 -12.47
CA LEU A 217 -10.08 -0.98 -13.09
C LEU A 217 -10.58 0.45 -12.94
N GLY A 218 -10.49 1.04 -11.75
CA GLY A 218 -10.89 2.43 -11.55
C GLY A 218 -10.02 3.43 -12.31
N LEU A 219 -8.72 3.15 -12.47
CA LEU A 219 -7.78 3.97 -13.25
C LEU A 219 -8.12 4.02 -14.76
N LYS A 220 -8.90 3.06 -15.27
CA LYS A 220 -9.42 3.11 -16.65
C LYS A 220 -10.54 4.14 -16.82
N GLU A 221 -11.22 4.50 -15.74
CA GLU A 221 -12.39 5.38 -15.76
C GLU A 221 -12.09 6.78 -15.22
N TYR A 222 -11.14 6.92 -14.29
CA TYR A 222 -10.90 8.16 -13.55
C TYR A 222 -9.43 8.59 -13.57
N ASP A 223 -9.21 9.88 -13.36
CA ASP A 223 -7.88 10.45 -13.19
C ASP A 223 -7.16 9.78 -12.00
N ALA A 224 -5.92 9.38 -12.26
CA ALA A 224 -5.09 8.57 -11.38
C ALA A 224 -4.82 9.21 -10.02
N LEU A 225 -4.61 10.53 -9.98
CA LEU A 225 -4.13 11.19 -8.76
C LEU A 225 -5.09 11.03 -7.59
N HIS A 226 -6.38 11.22 -7.81
CA HIS A 226 -7.31 11.14 -6.68
C HIS A 226 -7.68 9.70 -6.36
N ILE A 227 -7.80 8.81 -7.36
CA ILE A 227 -8.18 7.42 -7.08
C ILE A 227 -7.07 6.68 -6.33
N VAL A 228 -5.80 6.90 -6.71
CA VAL A 228 -4.63 6.38 -6.01
C VAL A 228 -4.59 6.95 -4.58
N ALA A 229 -4.86 8.24 -4.40
CA ALA A 229 -4.88 8.82 -3.06
C ALA A 229 -5.96 8.23 -2.15
N ILE A 230 -7.16 7.95 -2.69
CA ILE A 230 -8.22 7.28 -1.93
C ILE A 230 -7.80 5.83 -1.60
N TYR A 231 -7.24 5.11 -2.57
CA TYR A 231 -6.68 3.77 -2.35
C TYR A 231 -5.65 3.75 -1.22
N GLU A 232 -4.64 4.61 -1.28
CA GLU A 232 -3.58 4.72 -0.27
C GLU A 232 -4.16 5.08 1.10
N SER A 233 -5.14 5.99 1.14
CA SER A 233 -5.79 6.38 2.40
C SER A 233 -6.52 5.21 3.06
N PHE A 234 -7.25 4.41 2.28
CA PHE A 234 -7.93 3.22 2.79
C PHE A 234 -6.95 2.09 3.12
N LEU A 235 -5.86 1.95 2.36
CA LEU A 235 -4.81 0.98 2.66
C LEU A 235 -4.16 1.28 4.01
N ILE A 236 -3.78 2.54 4.26
CA ILE A 236 -3.22 2.99 5.54
C ILE A 236 -4.24 2.79 6.66
N LEU A 237 -5.49 3.21 6.47
CA LEU A 237 -6.53 3.11 7.49
C LEU A 237 -6.82 1.65 7.87
N CYS A 238 -7.09 0.80 6.88
CA CYS A 238 -7.43 -0.60 7.09
C CYS A 238 -6.23 -1.39 7.62
N GLY A 239 -5.02 -1.15 7.10
CA GLY A 239 -3.80 -1.76 7.60
C GLY A 239 -3.53 -1.39 9.07
N SER A 240 -3.75 -0.12 9.43
CA SER A 240 -3.56 0.36 10.80
C SER A 240 -4.60 -0.22 11.77
N ILE A 241 -5.88 -0.22 11.38
CA ILE A 241 -6.97 -0.75 12.22
C ILE A 241 -6.85 -2.27 12.38
N SER A 242 -6.63 -3.00 11.29
CA SER A 242 -6.50 -4.47 11.36
C SER A 242 -5.26 -4.90 12.14
N GLY A 243 -4.16 -4.14 12.09
CA GLY A 243 -2.96 -4.41 12.88
C GLY A 243 -3.26 -4.34 14.39
N VAL A 244 -3.97 -3.29 14.80
CA VAL A 244 -4.39 -3.12 16.20
C VAL A 244 -5.36 -4.22 16.63
N ILE A 245 -6.41 -4.48 15.85
CA ILE A 245 -7.47 -5.42 16.25
C ILE A 245 -7.02 -6.89 16.19
N PHE A 246 -6.29 -7.28 15.13
CA PHE A 246 -5.95 -8.70 14.91
C PHE A 246 -4.77 -9.16 15.75
N PHE A 247 -3.75 -8.30 15.95
CA PHE A 247 -2.53 -8.65 16.69
C PHE A 247 -2.50 -8.05 18.10
N HIS A 248 -3.61 -7.47 18.58
CA HIS A 248 -3.70 -6.79 19.88
C HIS A 248 -2.56 -5.79 20.11
N GLU A 249 -2.19 -5.04 19.06
CA GLU A 249 -1.04 -4.13 19.13
C GLU A 249 -1.31 -2.94 20.06
N ASP A 250 -2.57 -2.70 20.45
CA ASP A 250 -2.96 -1.74 21.49
C ASP A 250 -2.39 -2.09 22.87
N GLU A 251 -2.05 -3.35 23.15
CA GLU A 251 -1.35 -3.72 24.40
C GLU A 251 0.01 -3.03 24.54
N GLY A 252 0.64 -2.64 23.41
CA GLY A 252 1.88 -1.86 23.39
C GLY A 252 1.68 -0.34 23.39
N MET A 253 0.43 0.14 23.41
CA MET A 253 0.04 1.55 23.41
C MET A 253 -0.69 1.92 24.71
N GLN A 254 -0.08 1.61 25.86
CA GLN A 254 -0.73 1.71 27.18
C GLN A 254 -0.85 3.15 27.69
N GLU A 255 0.03 4.05 27.26
CA GLU A 255 0.03 5.42 27.74
C GLU A 255 -1.09 6.24 27.08
N TRP A 256 -1.75 7.11 27.85
CA TRP A 256 -2.87 7.93 27.35
C TRP A 256 -2.49 8.79 26.14
N TRP A 257 -1.24 9.27 26.09
CA TRP A 257 -0.75 10.08 24.98
C TRP A 257 -0.57 9.26 23.70
N GLN A 258 -0.25 7.96 23.81
CA GLN A 258 -0.15 7.05 22.66
C GLN A 258 -1.52 6.83 22.03
N GLN A 259 -2.53 6.59 22.87
CA GLN A 259 -3.92 6.39 22.43
C GLN A 259 -4.51 7.60 21.70
N VAL A 260 -4.02 8.81 21.99
CA VAL A 260 -4.45 10.05 21.32
C VAL A 260 -3.58 10.37 20.11
N LEU A 261 -2.24 10.28 20.24
CA LEU A 261 -1.33 10.64 19.16
C LEU A 261 -1.34 9.63 18.01
N TYR A 262 -1.54 8.34 18.29
CA TYR A 262 -1.62 7.31 17.26
C TYR A 262 -2.74 7.58 16.24
N PRO A 263 -4.03 7.74 16.60
CA PRO A 263 -5.06 8.06 15.61
C PRO A 263 -4.84 9.42 14.93
N ILE A 264 -4.33 10.43 15.65
CA ILE A 264 -3.95 11.72 15.05
C ILE A 264 -2.89 11.54 13.96
N SER A 265 -1.92 10.65 14.18
CA SER A 265 -0.85 10.38 13.23
C SER A 265 -1.34 9.69 11.95
N ILE A 266 -2.31 8.77 12.08
CA ILE A 266 -2.99 8.15 10.92
C ILE A 266 -3.72 9.22 10.10
N VAL A 267 -4.53 10.05 10.77
CA VAL A 267 -5.27 11.14 10.12
C VAL A 267 -4.32 12.13 9.45
N THR A 268 -3.19 12.47 10.08
CA THR A 268 -2.19 13.38 9.54
C THR A 268 -1.53 12.79 8.29
N THR A 269 -1.21 11.50 8.30
CA THR A 269 -0.63 10.79 7.15
C THR A 269 -1.61 10.78 5.97
N ILE A 270 -2.87 10.42 6.22
CA ILE A 270 -3.95 10.45 5.22
C ILE A 270 -4.16 11.88 4.68
N ALA A 271 -4.15 12.90 5.55
CA ALA A 271 -4.25 14.29 5.13
C ALA A 271 -3.10 14.69 4.19
N GLY A 272 -1.87 14.22 4.46
CA GLY A 272 -0.74 14.39 3.55
C GLY A 272 -0.98 13.78 2.17
N VAL A 273 -1.47 12.54 2.11
CA VAL A 273 -1.87 11.86 0.86
C VAL A 273 -2.96 12.64 0.11
N VAL A 274 -3.97 13.14 0.81
CA VAL A 274 -5.05 13.95 0.20
C VAL A 274 -4.52 15.29 -0.32
N VAL A 275 -3.63 15.96 0.40
CA VAL A 275 -2.99 17.21 -0.07
C VAL A 275 -2.22 16.96 -1.37
N LEU A 276 -1.49 15.84 -1.47
CA LEU A 276 -0.78 15.44 -2.68
C LEU A 276 -1.72 15.22 -3.86
N SER A 277 -2.90 14.63 -3.61
CA SER A 277 -3.89 14.32 -4.65
C SER A 277 -4.50 15.53 -5.35
N LYS A 278 -4.45 16.71 -4.70
CA LYS A 278 -5.04 17.96 -5.21
C LYS A 278 -4.19 18.65 -6.27
N GLN A 279 -3.02 18.10 -6.62
CA GLN A 279 -2.19 18.68 -7.65
C GLN A 279 -2.86 18.57 -9.03
N SER A 280 -3.30 19.69 -9.59
CA SER A 280 -3.82 19.78 -10.95
C SER A 280 -2.66 20.12 -11.90
N SER A 281 -1.97 19.13 -12.44
CA SER A 281 -1.02 19.34 -13.54
C SER A 281 -0.98 18.13 -14.47
N PRO A 282 -1.12 18.32 -15.80
CA PRO A 282 -1.07 17.24 -16.81
C PRO A 282 0.24 16.43 -16.81
N ASP A 283 1.29 16.96 -16.15
CA ASP A 283 2.63 16.38 -16.04
C ASP A 283 2.99 15.95 -14.60
N SER A 284 2.00 15.64 -13.74
CA SER A 284 2.28 15.31 -12.33
C SER A 284 3.15 14.04 -12.18
N PRO A 285 4.11 14.03 -11.25
CA PRO A 285 5.01 12.89 -11.00
C PRO A 285 4.36 11.69 -10.28
N ILE A 286 3.09 11.82 -9.86
CA ILE A 286 2.34 10.80 -9.10
C ILE A 286 1.18 10.22 -9.94
N GLY A 287 0.77 10.93 -11.01
CA GLY A 287 -0.22 10.46 -11.96
C GLY A 287 0.40 9.44 -12.89
N GLU A 288 0.43 8.18 -12.45
CA GLU A 288 0.52 7.04 -13.35
C GLU A 288 -0.64 7.20 -14.36
N LYS A 289 -0.34 7.68 -15.57
CA LYS A 289 -1.13 7.23 -16.71
C LYS A 289 -0.99 5.72 -16.64
N ALA A 290 -2.03 5.03 -16.16
CA ALA A 290 -2.16 3.58 -16.30
C ALA A 290 -1.59 3.23 -17.67
N PRO A 291 -0.73 2.21 -17.82
CA PRO A 291 -0.12 1.89 -19.10
C PRO A 291 -1.25 1.73 -20.09
N LEU A 292 -1.50 2.81 -20.83
CA LEU A 292 -2.60 2.88 -21.75
C LEU A 292 -2.14 1.88 -22.78
N MET A 293 -2.88 0.77 -22.87
CA MET A 293 -3.18 0.12 -24.13
C MET A 293 -3.81 1.18 -25.06
N HIS A 294 -3.07 2.23 -25.37
CA HIS A 294 -3.42 3.21 -26.35
C HIS A 294 -3.28 2.45 -27.65
N SER A 295 -4.42 1.92 -28.08
CA SER A 295 -4.78 1.72 -29.47
C SER A 295 -3.59 1.27 -30.31
N ALA A 296 -3.46 -0.05 -30.48
CA ALA A 296 -2.85 -0.57 -31.69
C ALA A 296 -3.43 0.24 -32.84
N LYS A 297 -2.63 1.13 -33.43
CA LYS A 297 -3.02 1.83 -34.66
C LYS A 297 -3.51 0.72 -35.60
N PRO A 298 -4.71 0.80 -36.18
CA PRO A 298 -5.06 -0.14 -37.23
C PRO A 298 -4.01 0.07 -38.31
N VAL A 299 -3.15 -0.92 -38.50
CA VAL A 299 -2.30 -1.01 -39.68
C VAL A 299 -3.28 -1.03 -40.83
N LYS A 300 -3.42 0.11 -41.53
CA LYS A 300 -4.07 0.13 -42.83
C LYS A 300 -3.19 -0.73 -43.72
N LEU A 301 -3.56 -1.99 -43.88
CA LEU A 301 -3.11 -2.80 -44.99
C LEU A 301 -3.58 -2.09 -46.25
N VAL A 302 -2.68 -1.29 -46.83
CA VAL A 302 -2.82 -0.82 -48.20
C VAL A 302 -2.66 -2.06 -49.05
N VAL A 303 -3.77 -2.73 -49.36
CA VAL A 303 -3.84 -3.69 -50.45
C VAL A 303 -3.65 -2.87 -51.72
N GLN A 304 -2.41 -2.75 -52.20
CA GLN A 304 -2.17 -2.30 -53.56
C GLN A 304 -2.65 -3.40 -54.49
N SER A 305 -3.76 -3.13 -55.17
CA SER A 305 -4.17 -3.83 -56.38
C SER A 305 -3.14 -3.58 -57.48
N VAL A 306 -2.54 -4.65 -57.99
CA VAL A 306 -2.01 -4.75 -59.36
C VAL A 306 -2.52 -6.06 -59.93
#